data_AF-A0A3M0XMP4-F1
#
_entry.id   AF-A0A3M0XMP4-F1
#
_cell.length_a   1.000
_cell.length_b   1.000
_cell.length_c   1.000
_cell.angle_alpha   90.00
_cell.angle_beta   90.00
_cell.angle_gamma   90.00
#
_symmetry.space_group_name_H-M   'P 1'
#
loop_
_entity.id
_entity.type
_entity.pdbx_description
1 polymer ?
#
loop_
_entity_poly.entity_id
_entity_poly.type
_entity_poly.pdbx_seq_one_letter_code
_entity_poly.pdbx_strand_id
1 'polypeptide(L)'
;MKHLQRAIENLKKKILSLCAVVEENVQMAVRSIQDRDPMLARRVIEEGIQIDQMEVDIEEECLKMLSLYQPVAIDLRFIVAVLKINSELERIGDLAENISERALFLVKHEKVNIPFDFPGMTEKTISMLNKSIDSLINMDATLAH
;
A
#
# COMPACT_ATOMS: atom_id res chain seq x y z
N MET A 1 12.65 13.31 -24.02
CA MET A 1 12.55 13.94 -22.69
C MET A 1 11.11 14.19 -22.23
N LYS A 2 10.25 14.95 -22.93
CA LYS A 2 8.85 15.20 -22.49
C LYS A 2 8.00 13.94 -22.24
N HIS A 3 8.20 12.88 -23.03
CA HIS A 3 7.45 11.63 -22.87
C HIS A 3 7.83 10.84 -21.62
N LEU A 4 9.14 10.73 -21.30
CA LEU A 4 9.61 10.06 -20.09
C LEU A 4 9.13 10.78 -18.82
N GLN A 5 9.22 12.10 -18.77
CA GLN A 5 8.70 12.86 -17.62
C GLN A 5 7.20 12.65 -17.44
N ARG A 6 6.41 12.65 -18.53
CA ARG A 6 4.99 12.35 -18.45
C ARG A 6 4.72 10.92 -17.94
N ALA A 7 5.54 9.95 -18.35
CA ALA A 7 5.44 8.58 -17.85
C ALA A 7 5.75 8.50 -16.35
N ILE A 8 6.81 9.19 -15.88
CA ILE A 8 7.15 9.30 -14.45
C ILE A 8 5.99 9.92 -13.66
N GLU A 9 5.39 11.01 -14.14
CA GLU A 9 4.25 11.64 -13.46
C GLU A 9 3.01 10.74 -13.42
N ASN A 10 2.80 9.89 -14.44
CA ASN A 10 1.75 8.89 -14.40
C ASN A 10 2.07 7.76 -13.41
N LEU A 11 3.32 7.32 -13.34
CA LEU A 11 3.78 6.30 -12.41
C LEU A 11 3.60 6.75 -10.95
N LYS A 12 3.95 8.02 -10.65
CA LYS A 12 3.69 8.66 -9.35
C LYS A 12 2.22 8.59 -8.95
N LYS A 13 1.31 8.91 -9.89
CA LYS A 13 -0.14 8.84 -9.64
C LYS A 13 -0.60 7.42 -9.34
N LYS A 14 -0.11 6.43 -10.10
CA LYS A 14 -0.45 5.02 -9.87
C LYS A 14 -0.02 4.55 -8.48
N ILE A 15 1.20 4.88 -8.05
CA ILE A 15 1.68 4.55 -6.70
C ILE A 15 0.86 5.24 -5.61
N LEU A 16 0.51 6.52 -5.78
CA LEU A 16 -0.35 7.23 -4.84
C LEU A 16 -1.75 6.57 -4.75
N SER A 17 -2.31 6.16 -5.89
CA SER A 17 -3.57 5.42 -5.92
C SER A 17 -3.48 4.08 -5.20
N LEU A 18 -2.41 3.30 -5.42
CA LEU A 18 -2.20 2.03 -4.72
C LEU A 18 -2.08 2.25 -3.21
N CYS A 19 -1.29 3.23 -2.80
CA CYS A 19 -1.14 3.59 -1.38
C CYS A 19 -2.49 3.93 -0.73
N ALA A 20 -3.36 4.68 -1.41
CA ALA A 20 -4.67 5.03 -0.87
C ALA A 20 -5.57 3.79 -0.66
N VAL A 21 -5.56 2.85 -1.60
CA VAL A 21 -6.32 1.59 -1.49
C VAL A 21 -5.78 0.71 -0.36
N VAL A 22 -4.45 0.61 -0.23
CA VAL A 22 -3.78 -0.13 0.84
C VAL A 22 -4.09 0.51 2.20
N GLU A 23 -4.05 1.83 2.32
CA GLU A 23 -4.44 2.55 3.54
C GLU A 23 -5.89 2.23 3.95
N GLU A 24 -6.83 2.30 3.02
CA GLU A 24 -8.25 1.97 3.27
C GLU A 24 -8.38 0.52 3.77
N ASN A 25 -7.68 -0.42 3.14
CA ASN A 25 -7.70 -1.83 3.53
C ASN A 25 -7.17 -2.05 4.95
N VAL A 26 -6.05 -1.41 5.31
CA VAL A 26 -5.50 -1.46 6.69
C VAL A 26 -6.50 -0.91 7.70
N GLN A 27 -7.14 0.23 7.40
CA GLN A 27 -8.15 0.82 8.29
C GLN A 27 -9.37 -0.10 8.46
N MET A 28 -9.89 -0.65 7.36
CA MET A 28 -11.03 -1.57 7.38
C MET A 28 -10.72 -2.87 8.12
N ALA A 29 -9.52 -3.44 7.91
CA ALA A 29 -9.09 -4.65 8.58
C ALA A 29 -9.07 -4.47 10.11
N VAL A 30 -8.53 -3.35 10.58
CA VAL A 30 -8.50 -3.02 12.03
C VAL A 30 -9.90 -2.78 12.57
N ARG A 31 -10.74 -2.02 11.87
CA ARG A 31 -12.14 -1.78 12.27
C ARG A 31 -12.93 -3.08 12.34
N SER A 32 -12.69 -4.02 11.43
CA SER A 32 -13.36 -5.32 11.44
C SER A 32 -13.12 -6.11 12.73
N ILE A 33 -11.94 -5.97 13.36
CA ILE A 33 -11.65 -6.56 14.67
C ILE A 33 -12.35 -5.77 15.80
N GLN A 34 -12.28 -4.44 15.77
CA GLN A 34 -12.80 -3.57 16.83
C GLN A 34 -14.32 -3.68 16.95
N ASP A 35 -15.00 -3.58 15.81
CA ASP A 35 -16.45 -3.59 15.71
C ASP A 35 -17.00 -5.03 15.64
N ARG A 36 -16.09 -6.01 15.51
CA ARG A 36 -16.41 -7.43 15.26
C ARG A 36 -17.32 -7.59 14.03
N ASP A 37 -17.01 -6.83 12.99
CA ASP A 37 -17.78 -6.78 11.75
C ASP A 37 -17.17 -7.74 10.70
N PRO A 38 -17.82 -8.90 10.44
CA PRO A 38 -17.32 -9.84 9.44
C PRO A 38 -17.51 -9.36 8.00
N MET A 39 -18.39 -8.38 7.74
CA MET A 39 -18.58 -7.83 6.40
C MET A 39 -17.39 -6.96 6.01
N LEU A 40 -16.88 -6.13 6.91
CA LEU A 40 -15.65 -5.36 6.68
C LEU A 40 -14.45 -6.29 6.41
N ALA A 41 -14.31 -7.35 7.20
CA ALA A 41 -13.22 -8.31 7.01
C ALA A 41 -13.29 -9.02 5.64
N ARG A 42 -14.47 -9.44 5.20
CA ARG A 42 -14.65 -10.04 3.86
C ARG A 42 -14.36 -9.06 2.75
N ARG A 43 -14.78 -7.81 2.91
CA ARG A 43 -14.52 -6.77 1.93
C ARG A 43 -13.01 -6.55 1.72
N VAL A 44 -12.21 -6.53 2.80
CA VAL A 44 -10.74 -6.43 2.70
C VAL A 44 -10.15 -7.61 1.91
N ILE A 45 -10.59 -8.84 2.21
CA ILE A 45 -10.14 -10.04 1.50
C ILE A 45 -10.51 -9.97 0.00
N GLU A 46 -11.73 -9.53 -0.32
CA GLU A 46 -12.20 -9.39 -1.70
C GLU A 46 -11.45 -8.27 -2.46
N GLU A 47 -11.13 -7.17 -1.80
CA GLU A 47 -10.37 -6.05 -2.35
C GLU A 47 -8.87 -6.35 -2.51
N GLY A 48 -8.33 -7.38 -1.86
CA GLY A 48 -6.94 -7.84 -2.04
C GLY A 48 -6.57 -8.09 -3.51
N ILE A 49 -7.47 -8.69 -4.28
CA ILE A 49 -7.28 -8.93 -5.72
C ILE A 49 -7.04 -7.63 -6.50
N GLN A 50 -7.65 -6.51 -6.07
CA GLN A 50 -7.44 -5.22 -6.71
C GLN A 50 -6.03 -4.70 -6.42
N ILE A 51 -5.51 -4.88 -5.21
CA ILE A 51 -4.15 -4.49 -4.82
C ILE A 51 -3.14 -5.27 -5.69
N ASP A 52 -3.31 -6.58 -5.82
CA ASP A 52 -2.46 -7.44 -6.68
C ASP A 52 -2.44 -6.95 -8.13
N GLN A 53 -3.61 -6.65 -8.69
CA GLN A 53 -3.68 -6.18 -10.07
C GLN A 53 -3.01 -4.81 -10.24
N MET A 54 -3.17 -3.92 -9.26
CA MET A 54 -2.53 -2.60 -9.28
C MET A 54 -1.00 -2.70 -9.13
N GLU A 55 -0.52 -3.67 -8.35
CA GLU A 55 0.91 -4.01 -8.22
C GLU A 55 1.46 -4.43 -9.58
N VAL A 56 0.85 -5.42 -10.23
CA VAL A 56 1.29 -5.92 -11.55
C VAL A 56 1.27 -4.81 -12.59
N ASP A 57 0.21 -4.00 -12.63
CA ASP A 57 0.09 -2.86 -13.56
C ASP A 57 1.20 -1.82 -13.39
N ILE A 58 1.68 -1.62 -12.16
CA ILE A 58 2.78 -0.69 -11.85
C ILE A 58 4.12 -1.30 -12.23
N GLU A 59 4.33 -2.60 -11.95
CA GLU A 59 5.53 -3.32 -12.34
C GLU A 59 5.71 -3.31 -13.86
N GLU A 60 4.65 -3.64 -14.62
CA GLU A 60 4.68 -3.63 -16.08
C GLU A 60 5.02 -2.25 -16.66
N GLU A 61 4.44 -1.18 -16.11
CA GLU A 61 4.74 0.18 -16.59
C GLU A 61 6.18 0.58 -16.26
N CYS A 62 6.72 0.17 -15.10
CA CYS A 62 8.13 0.35 -14.77
C CYS A 62 9.04 -0.36 -15.79
N LEU A 63 8.79 -1.65 -16.05
CA LEU A 63 9.58 -2.45 -16.99
C LEU A 63 9.53 -1.87 -18.42
N LYS A 64 8.36 -1.44 -18.85
CA LYS A 64 8.15 -0.75 -20.13
C LYS A 64 8.92 0.56 -20.20
N MET A 65 8.91 1.38 -19.14
CA MET A 65 9.68 2.62 -19.09
C MET A 65 11.18 2.37 -19.17
N LEU A 66 11.69 1.36 -18.45
CA LEU A 66 13.10 0.95 -18.49
C LEU A 66 13.52 0.52 -19.90
N SER A 67 12.69 -0.30 -20.56
CA SER A 67 12.95 -0.81 -21.91
C SER A 67 12.86 0.27 -22.99
N LEU A 68 11.80 1.09 -22.95
CA LEU A 68 11.48 2.06 -24.00
C LEU A 68 12.36 3.31 -23.97
N TYR A 69 12.69 3.81 -22.77
CA TYR A 69 13.35 5.11 -22.61
C TYR A 69 14.81 5.02 -22.16
N GLN A 70 15.28 3.85 -21.71
CA GLN A 70 16.65 3.63 -21.22
C GLN A 70 17.10 4.74 -20.26
N PRO A 71 16.33 5.01 -19.18
CA PRO A 71 16.60 6.12 -18.28
C PRO A 71 17.93 5.93 -17.56
N VAL A 72 18.55 7.03 -17.16
CA VAL A 72 19.86 7.04 -16.48
C VAL A 72 19.81 7.90 -15.22
N ALA A 73 20.82 7.74 -14.36
CA ALA A 73 21.01 8.53 -13.15
C ALA A 73 19.74 8.60 -12.28
N ILE A 74 19.14 9.77 -12.13
CA ILE A 74 18.03 10.00 -11.20
C ILE A 74 16.74 9.31 -11.64
N ASP A 75 16.41 9.32 -12.93
CA ASP A 75 15.18 8.71 -13.45
C ASP A 75 15.21 7.19 -13.28
N LEU A 76 16.37 6.57 -13.55
CA LEU A 76 16.57 5.13 -13.34
C LEU A 76 16.39 4.75 -11.86
N ARG A 77 17.03 5.51 -10.96
CA ARG A 77 16.94 5.26 -9.51
C ARG A 77 15.51 5.41 -9.01
N PHE A 78 14.77 6.40 -9.51
CA PHE A 78 13.37 6.61 -9.15
C PHE A 78 12.51 5.41 -9.58
N ILE A 79 12.62 4.95 -10.83
CA ILE A 79 11.83 3.81 -11.33
C ILE A 79 12.16 2.52 -10.56
N VAL A 80 13.44 2.28 -10.26
CA VAL A 80 13.85 1.11 -9.45
C VAL A 80 13.34 1.22 -8.01
N ALA A 81 13.32 2.42 -7.42
CA ALA A 81 12.75 2.62 -6.08
C ALA A 81 11.23 2.36 -6.08
N VAL A 82 10.51 2.82 -7.11
CA VAL A 82 9.09 2.52 -7.28
C VAL A 82 8.84 1.02 -7.38
N LEU A 83 9.60 0.28 -8.20
CA LEU A 83 9.48 -1.19 -8.28
C LEU A 83 9.58 -1.86 -6.91
N LYS A 84 10.55 -1.45 -6.09
CA LYS A 84 10.73 -2.03 -4.75
C LYS A 84 9.61 -1.65 -3.78
N ILE A 85 9.13 -0.42 -3.86
CA ILE A 85 8.07 0.07 -2.97
C ILE A 85 6.72 -0.52 -3.36
N ASN A 86 6.50 -0.78 -4.66
CA ASN A 86 5.31 -1.47 -5.17
C ASN A 86 5.07 -2.80 -4.47
N SER A 87 6.11 -3.65 -4.39
CA SER A 87 6.02 -4.93 -3.69
C SER A 87 5.84 -4.79 -2.17
N GLU A 88 6.34 -3.71 -1.56
CA GLU A 88 6.08 -3.45 -0.14
C GLU A 88 4.65 -2.98 0.12
N LEU A 89 4.02 -2.26 -0.84
CA LEU A 89 2.62 -1.86 -0.75
C LEU A 89 1.67 -3.05 -0.84
N GLU A 90 1.91 -3.98 -1.79
CA GLU A 90 1.16 -5.24 -1.88
C GLU A 90 1.29 -6.04 -0.59
N ARG A 91 2.50 -6.17 -0.06
CA ARG A 91 2.73 -6.86 1.22
C ARG A 91 1.96 -6.24 2.39
N ILE A 92 1.78 -4.92 2.41
CA ILE A 92 0.94 -4.28 3.45
C ILE A 92 -0.54 -4.66 3.24
N GLY A 93 -1.00 -4.76 1.99
CA GLY A 93 -2.31 -5.31 1.63
C GLY A 93 -2.50 -6.73 2.16
N ASP A 94 -1.56 -7.63 1.88
CA ASP A 94 -1.55 -9.01 2.41
C ASP A 94 -1.64 -9.05 3.94
N LEU A 95 -0.90 -8.18 4.62
CA LEU A 95 -0.95 -8.10 6.08
C LEU A 95 -2.32 -7.62 6.57
N ALA A 96 -2.99 -6.72 5.83
CA ALA A 96 -4.38 -6.32 6.12
C ALA A 96 -5.37 -7.47 5.90
N GLU A 97 -5.16 -8.30 4.87
CA GLU A 97 -5.94 -9.52 4.64
C GLU A 97 -5.79 -10.50 5.82
N ASN A 98 -4.56 -10.77 6.26
CA ASN A 98 -4.27 -11.62 7.42
C ASN A 98 -4.96 -11.12 8.71
N ILE A 99 -5.01 -9.80 8.92
CA ILE A 99 -5.75 -9.19 10.05
C ILE A 99 -7.25 -9.49 9.90
N SER A 100 -7.79 -9.38 8.69
CA SER A 100 -9.20 -9.61 8.39
C SER A 100 -9.61 -11.09 8.53
N GLU A 101 -8.75 -12.02 8.10
CA GLU A 101 -8.94 -13.45 8.37
C GLU A 101 -9.01 -13.72 9.88
N ARG A 102 -8.14 -13.06 10.65
CA ARG A 102 -8.17 -13.16 12.11
C ARG A 102 -9.46 -12.59 12.69
N ALA A 103 -9.99 -11.50 12.14
CA ALA A 103 -11.27 -10.93 12.53
C ALA A 103 -12.43 -11.93 12.31
N LEU A 104 -12.46 -12.59 11.15
CA LEU A 104 -13.44 -13.64 10.83
C LEU A 104 -13.34 -14.88 11.73
N PHE A 105 -12.15 -15.17 12.25
CA PHE A 105 -11.98 -16.20 13.27
C PHE A 105 -12.53 -15.73 14.63
N LEU A 106 -12.16 -14.52 15.07
CA LEU A 106 -12.51 -13.97 16.38
C LEU A 106 -14.03 -13.72 16.53
N VAL A 107 -14.74 -13.40 15.45
CA VAL A 107 -16.19 -13.15 15.49
C VAL A 107 -16.99 -14.39 15.93
N LYS A 108 -16.45 -15.59 15.68
CA LYS A 108 -17.06 -16.89 16.02
C LYS A 108 -16.83 -17.31 17.47
N HIS A 109 -16.00 -16.58 18.21
CA HIS A 109 -15.62 -16.89 19.59
C HIS A 109 -16.11 -15.81 20.55
N GLU A 110 -16.09 -16.08 21.85
CA GLU A 110 -16.40 -15.07 22.87
C GLU A 110 -15.52 -13.84 22.72
N LYS A 111 -16.08 -12.67 23.05
CA LYS A 111 -15.36 -11.41 22.95
C LYS A 111 -14.19 -11.41 23.95
N VAL A 112 -12.98 -11.27 23.42
CA VAL A 112 -11.76 -11.09 24.21
C VAL A 112 -11.41 -9.60 24.24
N ASN A 113 -10.95 -9.10 25.39
CA ASN A 113 -10.44 -7.74 25.49
C ASN A 113 -9.08 -7.64 24.79
N ILE A 114 -8.91 -6.62 23.96
CA ILE A 114 -7.64 -6.30 23.32
C ILE A 114 -6.78 -5.54 24.35
N PRO A 115 -5.66 -6.10 24.85
CA PRO A 115 -4.94 -5.53 25.99
C PRO A 115 -3.99 -4.38 25.60
N PHE A 116 -4.07 -3.86 24.37
CA PHE A 116 -3.20 -2.82 23.84
C PHE A 116 -4.00 -1.83 22.97
N ASP A 117 -3.41 -0.66 22.75
CA ASP A 117 -3.98 0.42 21.93
C ASP A 117 -3.85 0.09 20.44
N PHE A 118 -4.75 -0.77 19.96
CA PHE A 118 -4.79 -1.15 18.56
C PHE A 118 -5.10 0.02 17.61
N PRO A 119 -6.07 0.93 17.87
CA PRO A 119 -6.30 2.08 17.01
C PRO A 119 -5.10 3.04 16.95
N GLY A 120 -4.43 3.32 18.08
CA GLY A 120 -3.23 4.17 18.07
C GLY A 120 -2.04 3.55 17.33
N MET A 121 -1.92 2.22 17.33
CA MET A 121 -0.95 1.53 16.47
C MET A 121 -1.29 1.71 14.99
N THR A 122 -2.57 1.56 14.62
CA THR A 122 -3.04 1.74 13.23
C THR A 122 -2.79 3.15 12.72
N GLU A 123 -3.13 4.18 13.50
CA GLU A 123 -2.89 5.58 13.14
C GLU A 123 -1.40 5.85 12.87
N LYS A 124 -0.51 5.34 13.73
CA LYS A 124 0.94 5.48 13.56
C LYS A 124 1.44 4.76 12.32
N THR A 125 0.98 3.52 12.07
CA THR A 125 1.35 2.75 10.88
C THR A 125 0.95 3.47 9.60
N ILE A 126 -0.28 4.00 9.54
CA ILE A 126 -0.77 4.76 8.39
C ILE A 126 0.01 6.06 8.20
N SER A 127 0.31 6.77 9.29
CA SER A 127 1.16 7.97 9.22
C SER A 127 2.55 7.67 8.69
N MET A 128 3.16 6.55 9.10
CA MET A 128 4.46 6.10 8.58
C MET A 128 4.39 5.74 7.09
N LEU A 129 3.32 5.05 6.66
CA LEU A 129 3.10 4.73 5.25
C LEU A 129 2.98 6.00 4.40
N ASN A 130 2.12 6.94 4.79
CA ASN A 130 1.91 8.19 4.06
C ASN A 130 3.18 9.03 3.96
N LYS A 131 3.93 9.17 5.07
CA LYS A 131 5.23 9.86 5.05
C LYS A 131 6.24 9.18 4.13
N SER A 132 6.26 7.85 4.10
CA SER A 132 7.17 7.08 3.24
C SER A 132 6.87 7.33 1.76
N ILE A 133 5.60 7.30 1.37
CA ILE A 133 5.20 7.58 -0.02
C ILE A 133 5.41 9.05 -0.38
N ASP A 134 5.04 9.98 0.49
CA ASP A 134 5.30 11.41 0.27
C ASP A 134 6.80 11.71 0.10
N SER A 135 7.65 11.05 0.88
CA SER A 135 9.10 11.18 0.77
C SER A 135 9.62 10.71 -0.59
N LEU A 136 9.07 9.60 -1.12
CA LEU A 136 9.42 9.07 -2.43
C LEU A 136 8.98 10.01 -3.56
N ILE A 137 7.71 10.43 -3.54
CA ILE A 137 7.09 11.23 -4.59
C ILE A 137 7.77 12.60 -4.72
N ASN A 138 8.14 13.20 -3.59
CA ASN A 138 8.82 14.49 -3.53
C ASN A 138 10.35 14.37 -3.59
N MET A 139 10.89 13.15 -3.59
CA MET A 139 12.33 12.87 -3.48
C MET A 139 12.97 13.58 -2.27
N ASP A 140 12.24 13.63 -1.16
CA ASP A 140 12.65 14.29 0.08
C ASP A 140 13.22 13.27 1.07
N ALA A 141 14.55 13.21 1.13
CA ALA A 141 15.25 12.32 2.06
C ALA A 141 15.07 12.70 3.55
N THR A 142 14.70 13.95 3.85
CA THR A 142 14.51 14.42 5.23
C THR A 142 13.22 13.86 5.83
N LEU A 143 12.16 13.77 5.02
CA LEU A 143 10.88 13.22 5.44
C LEU A 143 10.92 11.68 5.66
N ALA A 144 11.93 11.01 5.11
CA ALA A 144 12.11 9.55 5.22
C ALA A 144 12.73 9.10 6.57
N HIS A 145 13.18 10.03 7.42
CA HIS A 145 13.79 9.78 8.73
C HIS A 145 12.83 10.10 9.88
#